data_AF-A0A674MYH7-F1
#
_entry.id   AF-A0A674MYH7-F1
#
_cell.length_a   1.000
_cell.length_b   1.000
_cell.length_c   1.000
_cell.angle_alpha   90.00
_cell.angle_beta   90.00
_cell.angle_gamma   90.00
#
_symmetry.space_group_name_H-M   'P 1'
#
loop_
_entity.id
_entity.type
_entity.pdbx_description
1 polymer ?
#
loop_
_entity_poly.entity_id
_entity_poly.type
_entity_poly.pdbx_seq_one_letter_code
_entity_poly.pdbx_strand_id
1 'polypeptide(L)'
;LSDQIKESIFIVNQLNKEPFLKNLTFPSFEALSPLMLLEVLNEVLTEIQPKYTEIIQDKTDEERVQEMINLLSMLEYEPIKECCDLQAIREGLDTNDKVVIYPILFWLLQDVSTLKRKAYLSQFTCEIEVPEFLHHDETLYIYSNKQKEQIQKFQQTFVMYEDLQPLSVSKNNAVVENRTMQNNKCSLLKQKEMLHKELESLVKSPDILLKASRQLRLERERAKLVARQTTEQEEQLSQAQKRVSELEEQTKGHLVAGDNAADLIVELKNEIEANTVKVMEKLPTELEKMRKEVDALQKLAEMPVVTAAQLLEMKNQIQDVTSKIHKRTVKIIIDQSCEEDRLKSIREKASAIHQTNNLKAQELQDLKDRLAFVERKAKVSATQTRFHDAEWGLWDELKCKKINLRKKYEEVDGLKAERAHLQGTERVLKQTARYFHPLLQILEAEKDKTGPSDVQRKLERMAFVKKKDQSQTDMCELRRLKAMMASLTSYMSTLREERKAVRQQALEDRFELKRAYGTTSLNDKLKLLKDENAELERQCNDKQALIETTKMKLKAAMFELKAYNCLEARDHTPKSVKAKGTEPRSRTNKTK
;
A
#
# COMPACT_ATOMS: atom_id res chain seq x y z
N LEU A 1 24.91 -40.26 36.14
CA LEU A 1 24.26 -41.28 35.29
C LEU A 1 23.60 -40.68 34.04
N SER A 2 22.70 -39.69 34.12
CA SER A 2 22.09 -39.12 32.90
C SER A 2 23.09 -38.38 31.99
N ASP A 3 24.04 -37.63 32.55
CA ASP A 3 24.94 -36.80 31.73
C ASP A 3 26.10 -37.59 31.10
N GLN A 4 26.69 -38.56 31.80
CA GLN A 4 27.68 -39.50 31.23
C GLN A 4 27.13 -40.31 30.05
N ILE A 5 25.85 -40.68 30.09
CA ILE A 5 25.18 -41.36 28.97
C ILE A 5 25.03 -40.40 27.78
N LYS A 6 24.68 -39.13 28.02
CA LYS A 6 24.60 -38.12 26.95
C LYS A 6 25.96 -37.84 26.33
N GLU A 7 27.02 -37.74 27.12
CA GLU A 7 28.41 -37.58 26.67
C GLU A 7 28.84 -38.77 25.80
N SER A 8 28.55 -39.99 26.24
CA SER A 8 28.85 -41.22 25.49
C SER A 8 28.08 -41.30 24.17
N ILE A 9 26.79 -40.92 24.16
CA ILE A 9 25.98 -40.82 22.93
C ILE A 9 26.56 -39.75 21.98
N PHE A 10 27.02 -38.62 22.51
CA PHE A 10 27.65 -37.57 21.72
C PHE A 10 28.95 -38.05 21.07
N ILE A 11 29.83 -38.71 21.84
CA ILE A 11 31.09 -39.28 21.34
C ILE A 11 30.81 -40.27 20.19
N VAL A 12 29.88 -41.20 20.37
CA VAL A 12 29.49 -42.17 19.32
C VAL A 12 28.97 -41.47 18.07
N ASN A 13 28.12 -40.46 18.23
CA ASN A 13 27.59 -39.70 17.10
C ASN A 13 28.67 -38.92 16.34
N GLN A 14 29.71 -38.43 17.01
CA GLN A 14 30.82 -37.71 16.35
C GLN A 14 31.83 -38.68 15.71
N LEU A 15 32.14 -39.81 16.35
CA LEU A 15 33.01 -40.85 15.78
C LEU A 15 32.40 -41.53 14.54
N ASN A 16 31.09 -41.48 14.37
CA ASN A 16 30.39 -41.98 13.18
C ASN A 16 30.36 -41.00 12.01
N LYS A 17 30.69 -39.72 12.23
CA LYS A 17 30.79 -38.73 11.16
C LYS A 17 32.19 -38.75 10.52
N GLU A 18 32.31 -38.12 9.37
CA GLU A 18 33.62 -37.80 8.79
C GLU A 18 34.39 -36.92 9.78
N PRO A 19 35.68 -37.19 10.05
CA PRO A 19 36.63 -38.05 9.32
C PRO A 19 36.80 -39.51 9.82
N PHE A 20 36.18 -39.90 10.94
CA PHE A 20 36.49 -41.16 11.64
C PHE A 20 35.72 -42.40 11.15
N LEU A 21 34.46 -42.22 10.72
CA LEU A 21 33.61 -43.25 10.07
C LEU A 21 33.61 -44.64 10.78
N LYS A 22 33.62 -44.67 12.12
CA LYS A 22 33.78 -45.90 12.90
C LYS A 22 32.51 -46.77 13.00
N ASN A 23 31.35 -46.27 12.54
CA ASN A 23 30.05 -46.97 12.54
C ASN A 23 29.72 -47.71 13.86
N LEU A 24 30.06 -47.12 15.00
CA LEU A 24 29.85 -47.69 16.33
C LEU A 24 28.40 -47.48 16.78
N THR A 25 27.83 -48.48 17.44
CA THR A 25 26.59 -48.35 18.20
C THR A 25 26.90 -48.09 19.68
N PHE A 26 25.98 -47.44 20.41
CA PHE A 26 26.16 -47.13 21.83
C PHE A 26 26.59 -48.35 22.69
N PRO A 27 25.98 -49.55 22.56
CA PRO A 27 26.39 -50.72 23.34
C PRO A 27 27.78 -51.24 22.94
N SER A 28 28.12 -51.16 21.64
CA SER A 28 29.45 -51.58 21.16
C SER A 28 30.56 -50.63 21.62
N PHE A 29 30.26 -49.34 21.81
CA PHE A 29 31.21 -48.36 22.33
C PHE A 29 31.44 -48.56 23.84
N GLU A 30 30.38 -48.80 24.61
CA GLU A 30 30.50 -49.07 26.06
C GLU A 30 31.25 -50.39 26.36
N ALA A 31 31.12 -51.36 25.46
CA ALA A 31 31.81 -52.65 25.50
C ALA A 31 33.28 -52.62 25.00
N LEU A 32 33.80 -51.47 24.56
CA LEU A 32 35.20 -51.36 24.12
C LEU A 32 36.17 -51.72 25.25
N SER A 33 37.23 -52.44 24.89
CA SER A 33 38.31 -52.75 25.81
C SER A 33 39.15 -51.48 26.10
N PRO A 34 39.79 -51.39 27.27
CA PRO A 34 40.63 -50.23 27.63
C PRO A 34 41.72 -49.93 26.59
N LEU A 35 42.31 -50.95 25.98
CA LEU A 35 43.32 -50.82 24.92
C LEU A 35 42.73 -50.26 23.62
N MET A 36 41.56 -50.76 23.20
CA MET A 36 40.88 -50.24 22.00
C MET A 36 40.40 -48.80 22.19
N LEU A 37 40.07 -48.40 23.43
CA LEU A 37 39.68 -47.03 23.76
C LEU A 37 40.86 -46.06 23.64
N LEU A 38 42.07 -46.49 24.05
CA LEU A 38 43.30 -45.73 23.87
C LEU A 38 43.66 -45.58 22.39
N GLU A 39 43.48 -46.64 21.58
CA GLU A 39 43.66 -46.57 20.13
C GLU A 39 42.71 -45.56 19.49
N VAL A 40 41.43 -45.55 19.88
CA VAL A 40 40.46 -44.55 19.41
C VAL A 40 40.88 -43.13 19.80
N LEU A 41 41.40 -42.94 21.02
CA LEU A 41 41.94 -41.65 21.45
C LEU A 41 43.16 -41.24 20.62
N ASN A 42 44.07 -42.17 20.33
CA ASN A 42 45.25 -41.93 19.49
C ASN A 42 44.88 -41.59 18.04
N GLU A 43 43.85 -42.22 17.49
CA GLU A 43 43.32 -41.88 16.16
C GLU A 43 42.71 -40.47 16.14
N VAL A 44 41.96 -40.09 17.19
CA VAL A 44 41.41 -38.74 17.32
C VAL A 44 42.53 -37.70 17.44
N LEU A 45 43.56 -37.98 18.24
CA LEU A 45 44.73 -37.10 18.37
C LEU A 45 45.56 -37.04 17.07
N THR A 46 45.68 -38.16 16.35
CA THR A 46 46.35 -38.22 15.04
C THR A 46 45.63 -37.37 14.00
N GLU A 47 44.30 -37.42 13.98
CA GLU A 47 43.50 -36.61 13.08
C GLU A 47 43.64 -35.11 13.39
N ILE A 48 43.78 -34.74 14.67
CA ILE A 48 44.05 -33.36 15.10
C ILE A 48 45.47 -32.93 14.73
N GLN A 49 46.46 -33.81 14.91
CA GLN A 49 47.86 -33.55 14.63
C GLN A 49 48.53 -34.73 13.90
N PRO A 50 48.65 -34.70 12.56
CA PRO A 50 49.19 -35.81 11.78
C PRO A 50 50.64 -36.19 12.11
N LYS A 51 51.45 -35.20 12.55
CA LYS A 51 52.83 -35.43 12.99
C LYS A 51 52.94 -36.22 14.30
N TYR A 52 51.84 -36.37 15.03
CA TYR A 52 51.83 -37.12 16.28
C TYR A 52 52.09 -38.61 16.07
N THR A 53 51.59 -39.20 14.96
CA THR A 53 51.75 -40.63 14.66
C THR A 53 53.21 -41.03 14.47
N GLU A 54 54.03 -40.16 13.86
CA GLU A 54 55.46 -40.39 13.68
C GLU A 54 56.22 -40.42 15.01
N ILE A 55 55.71 -39.73 16.03
CA ILE A 55 56.35 -39.59 17.35
C ILE A 55 56.07 -40.80 18.25
N ILE A 56 54.94 -41.49 18.07
CA ILE A 56 54.45 -42.57 18.96
C ILE A 56 54.97 -43.96 18.56
N GLN A 57 55.29 -44.17 17.27
CA GLN A 57 55.58 -45.51 16.74
C GLN A 57 56.79 -46.19 17.40
N ASP A 58 57.80 -45.42 17.82
CA ASP A 58 59.07 -45.94 18.37
C ASP A 58 59.22 -45.78 19.90
N LYS A 59 58.18 -45.33 20.63
CA LYS A 59 58.24 -44.98 22.06
C LYS A 59 57.66 -46.05 23.00
N THR A 60 58.12 -46.09 24.25
CA THR A 60 57.55 -46.92 25.32
C THR A 60 56.18 -46.41 25.77
N ASP A 61 55.35 -47.26 26.42
CA ASP A 61 53.99 -46.88 26.82
C ASP A 61 53.97 -45.64 27.75
N GLU A 62 54.94 -45.50 28.65
CA GLU A 62 55.09 -44.32 29.52
C GLU A 62 55.45 -43.06 28.71
N GLU A 63 56.31 -43.18 27.71
CA GLU A 63 56.69 -42.07 26.83
C GLU A 63 55.53 -41.65 25.91
N ARG A 64 54.68 -42.60 25.49
CA ARG A 64 53.47 -42.31 24.72
C ARG A 64 52.48 -41.47 25.52
N VAL A 65 52.22 -41.87 26.78
CA VAL A 65 51.34 -41.12 27.69
C VAL A 65 51.90 -39.73 27.98
N GLN A 66 53.22 -39.60 28.14
CA GLN A 66 53.85 -38.29 28.33
C GLN A 66 53.68 -37.38 27.11
N GLU A 67 53.79 -37.90 25.89
CA GLU A 67 53.53 -37.12 24.67
C GLU A 67 52.05 -36.80 24.47
N MET A 68 51.13 -37.69 24.87
CA MET A 68 49.69 -37.37 24.91
C MET A 68 49.43 -36.19 25.83
N ILE A 69 50.02 -36.20 27.03
CA ILE A 69 49.88 -35.12 28.01
C ILE A 69 50.50 -33.83 27.48
N ASN A 70 51.67 -33.89 26.84
CA ASN A 70 52.30 -32.73 26.21
C ASN A 70 51.40 -32.13 25.12
N LEU A 71 50.78 -32.96 24.28
CA LEU A 71 49.84 -32.49 23.27
C LEU A 71 48.55 -31.93 23.86
N LEU A 72 47.97 -32.58 24.87
CA LEU A 72 46.79 -32.06 25.57
C LEU A 72 47.09 -30.74 26.28
N SER A 73 48.32 -30.56 26.78
CA SER A 73 48.81 -29.28 27.34
C SER A 73 48.96 -28.21 26.25
N MET A 74 49.55 -28.56 25.09
CA MET A 74 49.65 -27.67 23.92
C MET A 74 48.28 -27.27 23.35
N LEU A 75 47.27 -28.14 23.47
CA LEU A 75 45.89 -27.87 23.07
C LEU A 75 45.10 -27.04 24.12
N GLU A 76 45.70 -26.77 25.27
CA GLU A 76 45.09 -26.07 26.42
C GLU A 76 43.84 -26.78 26.97
N TYR A 77 43.91 -28.09 27.19
CA TYR A 77 42.81 -28.85 27.79
C TYR A 77 42.43 -28.30 29.19
N GLU A 78 41.17 -27.92 29.38
CA GLU A 78 40.67 -27.23 30.59
C GLU A 78 41.06 -27.92 31.92
N PRO A 79 40.95 -29.25 32.07
CA PRO A 79 41.35 -29.96 33.29
C PRO A 79 42.85 -29.90 33.62
N ILE A 80 43.72 -29.65 32.63
CA ILE A 80 45.15 -29.43 32.83
C ILE A 80 45.41 -27.98 33.29
N LYS A 81 44.56 -27.04 32.86
CA LYS A 81 44.65 -25.61 33.17
C LYS A 81 44.18 -25.26 34.58
N GLU A 82 43.23 -26.02 35.13
CA GLU A 82 42.63 -25.77 36.45
C GLU A 82 43.42 -26.35 37.64
N CYS A 83 44.65 -26.86 37.43
CA CYS A 83 45.47 -27.50 38.47
C CYS A 83 44.82 -28.75 39.10
N CYS A 84 44.13 -29.58 38.32
CA CYS A 84 43.82 -30.95 38.76
C CYS A 84 45.05 -31.85 38.55
N ASP A 85 45.27 -32.79 39.49
CA ASP A 85 46.44 -33.66 39.59
C ASP A 85 46.88 -34.24 38.23
N LEU A 86 47.92 -33.64 37.63
CA LEU A 86 48.60 -34.17 36.43
C LEU A 86 49.02 -35.64 36.64
N GLN A 87 49.29 -36.01 37.89
CA GLN A 87 49.55 -37.38 38.32
C GLN A 87 48.31 -38.28 38.20
N ALA A 88 47.11 -37.83 38.57
CA ALA A 88 45.88 -38.61 38.43
C ALA A 88 45.48 -38.79 36.96
N ILE A 89 45.72 -37.79 36.10
CA ILE A 89 45.52 -37.91 34.64
C ILE A 89 46.54 -38.88 34.05
N ARG A 90 47.80 -38.80 34.47
CA ARG A 90 48.85 -39.74 34.04
C ARG A 90 48.54 -41.17 34.46
N GLU A 91 48.21 -41.39 35.73
CA GLU A 91 47.80 -42.69 36.27
C GLU A 91 46.54 -43.23 35.58
N GLY A 92 45.57 -42.37 35.27
CA GLY A 92 44.35 -42.73 34.54
C GLY A 92 44.60 -43.08 33.06
N LEU A 93 45.59 -42.46 32.42
CA LEU A 93 46.03 -42.81 31.07
C LEU A 93 46.88 -44.09 31.06
N ASP A 94 47.75 -44.27 32.06
CA ASP A 94 48.56 -45.49 32.24
C ASP A 94 47.67 -46.72 32.54
N THR A 95 46.59 -46.53 33.32
CA THR A 95 45.61 -47.59 33.64
C THR A 95 44.47 -47.72 32.62
N ASN A 96 44.44 -46.85 31.60
CA ASN A 96 43.40 -46.79 30.55
C ASN A 96 41.97 -46.66 31.10
N ASP A 97 41.78 -45.80 32.10
CA ASP A 97 40.55 -45.72 32.85
C ASP A 97 39.45 -44.96 32.08
N LYS A 98 38.25 -45.55 32.00
CA LYS A 98 37.13 -44.99 31.21
C LYS A 98 36.66 -43.64 31.73
N VAL A 99 36.82 -43.41 33.04
CA VAL A 99 36.44 -42.18 33.73
C VAL A 99 37.26 -40.98 33.27
N VAL A 100 38.51 -41.21 32.82
CA VAL A 100 39.43 -40.16 32.37
C VAL A 100 39.38 -39.98 30.85
N ILE A 101 39.30 -41.07 30.09
CA ILE A 101 39.33 -41.01 28.63
C ILE A 101 38.03 -40.45 28.03
N TYR A 102 36.86 -40.73 28.63
CA TYR A 102 35.58 -40.25 28.09
C TYR A 102 35.46 -38.71 28.11
N PRO A 103 35.81 -38.01 29.21
CA PRO A 103 35.88 -36.55 29.21
C PRO A 103 36.85 -35.98 28.17
N ILE A 104 38.02 -36.60 28.00
CA ILE A 104 39.02 -36.17 27.01
C ILE A 104 38.46 -36.31 25.59
N LEU A 105 37.88 -37.47 25.25
CA LEU A 105 37.24 -37.70 23.95
C LEU A 105 36.07 -36.75 23.73
N PHE A 106 35.25 -36.52 24.75
CA PHE A 106 34.12 -35.58 24.67
C PHE A 106 34.61 -34.18 24.31
N TRP A 107 35.65 -33.69 24.97
CA TRP A 107 36.22 -32.38 24.69
C TRP A 107 36.87 -32.30 23.30
N LEU A 108 37.67 -33.30 22.91
CA LEU A 108 38.32 -33.33 21.60
C LEU A 108 37.29 -33.36 20.46
N LEU A 109 36.15 -34.02 20.66
CA LEU A 109 35.12 -34.20 19.64
C LEU A 109 34.06 -33.08 19.61
N GLN A 110 34.07 -32.13 20.56
CA GLN A 110 33.19 -30.96 20.50
C GLN A 110 33.54 -30.06 19.32
N ASP A 111 34.80 -29.63 19.23
CA ASP A 111 35.27 -28.68 18.20
C ASP A 111 36.60 -29.13 17.54
N VAL A 112 36.57 -30.26 16.84
CA VAL A 112 37.74 -30.82 16.14
C VAL A 112 38.42 -29.79 15.20
N SER A 113 37.64 -28.91 14.55
CA SER A 113 38.16 -27.90 13.61
C SER A 113 38.94 -26.79 14.31
N THR A 114 38.49 -26.33 15.49
CA THR A 114 39.20 -25.31 16.27
C THR A 114 40.44 -25.90 16.91
N LEU A 115 40.38 -27.16 17.35
CA LEU A 115 41.52 -27.89 17.89
C LEU A 115 42.59 -28.17 16.83
N LYS A 116 42.21 -28.54 15.60
CA LYS A 116 43.14 -28.62 14.45
C LYS A 116 43.84 -27.29 14.19
N ARG A 117 43.09 -26.19 14.22
CA ARG A 117 43.66 -24.84 14.09
C ARG A 117 44.62 -24.52 15.23
N LYS A 118 44.26 -24.82 16.48
CA LYS A 118 45.12 -24.61 17.65
C LYS A 118 46.39 -25.46 17.59
N ALA A 119 46.27 -26.75 17.25
CA ALA A 119 47.41 -27.67 17.06
C ALA A 119 48.37 -27.16 15.97
N TYR A 120 47.82 -26.64 14.87
CA TYR A 120 48.64 -26.02 13.82
C TYR A 120 49.34 -24.76 14.32
N LEU A 121 48.64 -23.88 15.04
CA LEU A 121 49.21 -22.64 15.55
C LEU A 121 50.24 -22.88 16.66
N SER A 122 50.02 -23.83 17.57
CA SER A 122 50.93 -24.14 18.67
C SER A 122 52.30 -24.60 18.15
N GLN A 123 52.35 -25.38 17.06
CA GLN A 123 53.60 -25.76 16.40
C GLN A 123 54.50 -24.56 16.03
N PHE A 124 53.91 -23.43 15.65
CA PHE A 124 54.65 -22.25 15.20
C PHE A 124 54.67 -21.11 16.22
N THR A 125 53.88 -21.21 17.29
CA THR A 125 53.69 -20.16 18.30
C THR A 125 54.34 -20.51 19.64
N CYS A 126 54.60 -21.78 19.93
CA CYS A 126 55.31 -22.18 21.14
C CYS A 126 56.71 -21.54 21.16
N GLU A 127 56.95 -20.69 22.16
CA GLU A 127 58.27 -20.14 22.42
C GLU A 127 59.19 -21.27 22.87
N ILE A 128 60.41 -21.30 22.35
CA ILE A 128 61.44 -22.20 22.87
C ILE A 128 61.91 -21.55 24.18
N GLU A 129 61.55 -22.15 25.32
CA GLU A 129 62.04 -21.69 26.62
C GLU A 129 63.55 -21.84 26.67
N VAL A 130 64.25 -20.71 26.61
CA VAL A 130 65.69 -20.66 26.84
C VAL A 130 65.90 -20.81 28.35
N PRO A 131 66.67 -21.79 28.83
CA PRO A 131 66.92 -21.93 30.27
C PRO A 131 67.51 -20.67 30.92
N GLU A 132 67.11 -20.36 32.16
CA GLU A 132 67.50 -19.14 32.90
C GLU A 132 69.01 -18.88 32.92
N PHE A 133 69.83 -19.92 33.01
CA PHE A 133 71.30 -19.81 33.03
C PHE A 133 71.92 -19.31 31.70
N LEU A 134 71.20 -19.41 30.58
CA LEU A 134 71.66 -18.98 29.24
C LEU A 134 71.23 -17.55 28.89
N HIS A 135 70.43 -16.89 29.73
CA HIS A 135 69.94 -15.53 29.48
C HIS A 135 71.05 -14.46 29.57
N HIS A 136 72.20 -14.80 30.14
CA HIS A 136 73.35 -13.90 30.20
C HIS A 136 74.13 -13.81 28.88
N ASP A 137 73.82 -14.65 27.89
CA ASP A 137 74.39 -14.59 26.55
C ASP A 137 73.61 -13.59 25.67
N GLU A 138 74.24 -12.46 25.34
CA GLU A 138 73.66 -11.42 24.48
C GLU A 138 73.22 -11.94 23.10
N THR A 139 73.90 -12.96 22.56
CA THR A 139 73.57 -13.50 21.24
C THR A 139 72.27 -14.30 21.28
N LEU A 140 72.07 -15.13 22.30
CA LEU A 140 70.83 -15.91 22.49
C LEU A 140 69.64 -15.00 22.77
N TYR A 141 69.85 -13.90 23.49
CA TYR A 141 68.83 -12.88 23.72
C TYR A 141 68.37 -12.21 22.40
N ILE A 142 69.30 -11.87 21.52
CA ILE A 142 68.98 -11.29 20.20
C ILE A 142 68.18 -12.30 19.34
N TYR A 143 68.58 -13.57 19.33
CA TYR A 143 67.85 -14.61 18.59
C TYR A 143 66.45 -14.88 19.15
N SER A 144 66.29 -14.91 20.48
CA SER A 144 64.98 -15.03 21.13
C SER A 144 64.06 -13.87 20.76
N ASN A 145 64.55 -12.63 20.81
CA ASN A 145 63.77 -11.45 20.39
C ASN A 145 63.39 -11.51 18.91
N LYS A 146 64.31 -11.93 18.04
CA LYS A 146 64.02 -12.12 16.60
C LYS A 146 62.97 -13.20 16.38
N GLN A 147 63.01 -14.29 17.13
CA GLN A 147 61.99 -15.34 17.09
C GLN A 147 60.61 -14.78 17.47
N LYS A 148 60.52 -14.02 18.57
CA LYS A 148 59.27 -13.37 19.01
C LYS A 148 58.70 -12.43 17.95
N GLU A 149 59.56 -11.64 17.31
CA GLU A 149 59.14 -10.76 16.21
C GLU A 149 58.58 -11.54 15.01
N GLN A 150 59.20 -12.68 14.65
CA GLN A 150 58.70 -13.53 13.57
C GLN A 150 57.38 -14.22 13.93
N ILE A 151 57.22 -14.69 15.16
CA ILE A 151 55.96 -15.26 15.66
C ILE A 151 54.84 -14.21 15.57
N GLN A 152 55.11 -12.97 15.97
CA GLN A 152 54.12 -11.88 15.86
C GLN A 152 53.74 -11.58 14.40
N LYS A 153 54.71 -11.54 13.48
CA LYS A 153 54.45 -11.36 12.04
C LYS A 153 53.63 -12.50 11.46
N PHE A 154 53.93 -13.74 11.86
CA PHE A 154 53.17 -14.92 11.46
C PHE A 154 51.72 -14.84 11.94
N GLN A 155 51.49 -14.53 13.22
CA GLN A 155 50.14 -14.37 13.77
C GLN A 155 49.33 -13.30 13.03
N GLN A 156 49.91 -12.14 12.77
CA GLN A 156 49.25 -11.07 12.01
C GLN A 156 48.87 -11.52 10.59
N THR A 157 49.80 -12.17 9.89
CA THR A 157 49.56 -12.66 8.52
C THR A 157 48.50 -13.77 8.50
N PHE A 158 48.51 -14.66 9.49
CA PHE A 158 47.55 -15.75 9.62
C PHE A 158 46.12 -15.21 9.85
N VAL A 159 45.94 -14.22 10.72
CA VAL A 159 44.65 -13.56 10.92
C VAL A 159 44.14 -12.94 9.61
N MET A 160 45.01 -12.23 8.88
CA MET A 160 44.64 -11.68 7.57
C MET A 160 44.23 -12.75 6.55
N TYR A 161 44.85 -13.92 6.58
CA TYR A 161 44.49 -15.04 5.71
C TYR A 161 43.11 -15.62 6.07
N GLU A 162 42.81 -15.77 7.36
CA GLU A 162 41.51 -16.29 7.81
C GLU A 162 40.36 -15.35 7.44
N ASP A 163 40.56 -14.05 7.54
CA ASP A 163 39.57 -13.06 7.11
C ASP A 163 39.25 -13.17 5.60
N LEU A 164 40.22 -13.60 4.79
CA LEU A 164 40.07 -13.78 3.34
C LEU A 164 39.54 -15.16 2.93
N GLN A 165 39.65 -16.16 3.80
CA GLN A 165 39.19 -17.53 3.52
C GLN A 165 37.70 -17.62 3.14
N PRO A 166 36.72 -17.00 3.85
CA PRO A 166 35.31 -17.09 3.47
C PRO A 166 35.01 -16.45 2.10
N LEU A 167 35.73 -15.40 1.72
CA LEU A 167 35.63 -14.80 0.38
C LEU A 167 36.08 -15.77 -0.73
N SER A 168 37.10 -16.60 -0.46
CA SER A 168 37.57 -17.60 -1.43
C SER A 168 36.53 -18.71 -1.69
N VAL A 169 35.83 -19.17 -0.65
CA VAL A 169 34.76 -20.17 -0.74
C VAL A 169 33.58 -19.60 -1.54
N SER A 170 33.20 -18.36 -1.24
CA SER A 170 32.15 -17.64 -1.99
C SER A 170 32.48 -17.52 -3.48
N LYS A 171 33.74 -17.18 -3.82
CA LYS A 171 34.21 -17.13 -5.21
C LYS A 171 34.13 -18.49 -5.90
N ASN A 172 34.52 -19.57 -5.22
CA ASN A 172 34.45 -20.91 -5.79
C ASN A 172 33.00 -21.34 -6.06
N ASN A 173 32.08 -21.05 -5.15
CA ASN A 173 30.65 -21.31 -5.33
C ASN A 173 30.09 -20.54 -6.53
N ALA A 174 30.43 -19.25 -6.66
CA ALA A 174 30.02 -18.43 -7.81
C ALA A 174 30.60 -18.97 -9.14
N VAL A 175 31.83 -19.51 -9.14
CA VAL A 175 32.43 -20.15 -10.33
C VAL A 175 31.67 -21.42 -10.71
N VAL A 176 31.29 -22.25 -9.72
CA VAL A 176 30.49 -23.46 -9.95
C VAL A 176 29.11 -23.07 -10.50
N GLU A 177 28.43 -22.10 -9.90
CA GLU A 177 27.14 -21.59 -10.37
C GLU A 177 27.23 -20.99 -11.78
N ASN A 178 28.29 -20.25 -12.10
CA ASN A 178 28.49 -19.73 -13.44
C ASN A 178 28.65 -20.87 -14.46
N ARG A 179 29.39 -21.92 -14.11
CA ARG A 179 29.54 -23.12 -14.96
C ARG A 179 28.21 -23.83 -15.17
N THR A 180 27.40 -24.01 -14.12
CA THR A 180 26.07 -24.64 -14.27
C THR A 180 25.14 -23.78 -15.13
N MET A 181 25.15 -22.46 -14.95
CA MET A 181 24.38 -21.52 -15.78
C MET A 181 24.85 -21.51 -17.24
N GLN A 182 26.15 -21.60 -17.50
CA GLN A 182 26.70 -21.73 -18.85
C GLN A 182 26.26 -23.05 -19.50
N ASN A 183 26.31 -24.16 -18.77
CA ASN A 183 25.84 -25.46 -19.25
C ASN A 183 24.34 -25.43 -19.58
N ASN A 184 23.52 -24.82 -18.72
CA ASN A 184 22.09 -24.63 -18.94
C ASN A 184 21.83 -23.78 -20.19
N LYS A 185 22.56 -22.67 -20.36
CA LYS A 185 22.49 -21.84 -21.58
C LYS A 185 22.83 -22.64 -22.84
N CYS A 186 23.91 -23.41 -22.81
CA CYS A 186 24.29 -24.26 -23.95
C CYS A 186 23.23 -25.31 -24.27
N SER A 187 22.64 -25.95 -23.25
CA SER A 187 21.55 -26.91 -23.43
C SER A 187 20.31 -26.26 -24.04
N LEU A 188 19.89 -25.09 -23.52
CA LEU A 188 18.75 -24.33 -24.05
C LEU A 188 18.99 -23.83 -25.48
N LEU A 189 20.21 -23.43 -25.82
CA LEU A 189 20.55 -23.05 -27.19
C LEU A 189 20.46 -24.24 -28.15
N LYS A 190 20.97 -25.41 -27.76
CA LYS A 190 20.81 -26.64 -28.55
C LYS A 190 19.33 -27.01 -28.75
N GLN A 191 18.52 -26.95 -27.69
CA GLN A 191 17.08 -27.19 -27.79
C GLN A 191 16.39 -26.18 -28.70
N LYS A 192 16.74 -24.90 -28.58
CA LYS A 192 16.23 -23.84 -29.46
C LYS A 192 16.58 -24.11 -30.92
N GLU A 193 17.82 -24.51 -31.21
CA GLU A 193 18.27 -24.84 -32.57
C GLU A 193 17.53 -26.05 -33.13
N MET A 194 17.32 -27.10 -32.32
CA MET A 194 16.53 -28.28 -32.72
C MET A 194 15.10 -27.88 -33.08
N LEU A 195 14.42 -27.12 -32.20
CA LEU A 195 13.06 -26.64 -32.44
C LEU A 195 12.98 -25.69 -33.66
N HIS A 196 14.01 -24.88 -33.88
CA HIS A 196 14.07 -24.00 -35.06
C HIS A 196 14.16 -24.81 -36.35
N LYS A 197 15.00 -25.86 -36.38
CA LYS A 197 15.11 -26.77 -37.52
C LYS A 197 13.81 -27.52 -37.79
N GLU A 198 13.15 -28.02 -36.74
CA GLU A 198 11.81 -28.63 -36.86
C GLU A 198 10.80 -27.63 -37.44
N LEU A 199 10.79 -26.39 -36.97
CA LEU A 199 9.89 -25.36 -37.48
C LEU A 199 10.18 -24.98 -38.95
N GLU A 200 11.45 -24.84 -39.33
CA GLU A 200 11.89 -24.59 -40.71
C GLU A 200 11.45 -25.72 -41.66
N SER A 201 11.43 -26.96 -41.17
CA SER A 201 10.96 -28.12 -41.94
C SER A 201 9.43 -28.12 -42.17
N LEU A 202 8.66 -27.55 -41.25
CA LEU A 202 7.19 -27.56 -41.28
C LEU A 202 6.60 -26.35 -41.98
N VAL A 203 7.27 -25.19 -41.93
CA VAL A 203 6.69 -23.90 -42.37
C VAL A 203 7.65 -23.13 -43.27
N LYS A 204 7.15 -22.68 -44.43
CA LYS A 204 7.94 -21.94 -45.44
C LYS A 204 8.40 -20.54 -45.00
N SER A 205 7.72 -19.93 -44.02
CA SER A 205 8.06 -18.60 -43.49
C SER A 205 7.93 -18.56 -41.95
N PRO A 206 8.87 -19.18 -41.22
CA PRO A 206 8.79 -19.33 -39.76
C PRO A 206 8.84 -17.98 -39.02
N ASP A 207 9.56 -16.99 -39.56
CA ASP A 207 9.80 -15.71 -38.89
C ASP A 207 8.54 -14.88 -38.61
N ILE A 208 7.56 -14.89 -39.52
CA ILE A 208 6.31 -14.13 -39.37
C ILE A 208 5.48 -14.76 -38.24
N LEU A 209 5.39 -16.08 -38.23
CA LEU A 209 4.64 -16.82 -37.21
C LEU A 209 5.32 -16.71 -35.84
N LEU A 210 6.65 -16.76 -35.77
CA LEU A 210 7.41 -16.56 -34.53
C LEU A 210 7.22 -15.15 -33.97
N LYS A 211 7.21 -14.12 -34.83
CA LYS A 211 6.94 -12.73 -34.40
C LYS A 211 5.52 -12.58 -33.84
N ALA A 212 4.52 -13.10 -34.53
CA ALA A 212 3.13 -13.09 -34.06
C ALA A 212 2.96 -13.88 -32.75
N SER A 213 3.58 -15.06 -32.65
CA SER A 213 3.54 -15.90 -31.45
C SER A 213 4.24 -15.24 -30.25
N ARG A 214 5.37 -14.55 -30.49
CA ARG A 214 6.06 -13.76 -29.46
C ARG A 214 5.17 -12.63 -28.97
N GLN A 215 4.49 -11.91 -29.86
CA GLN A 215 3.54 -10.86 -29.47
C GLN A 215 2.39 -11.44 -28.64
N LEU A 216 1.77 -12.53 -29.08
CA LEU A 216 0.71 -13.20 -28.33
C LEU A 216 1.17 -13.67 -26.94
N ARG A 217 2.39 -14.21 -26.82
CA ARG A 217 2.98 -14.59 -25.52
C ARG A 217 3.13 -13.40 -24.59
N LEU A 218 3.67 -12.29 -25.10
CA LEU A 218 3.86 -11.05 -24.33
C LEU A 218 2.52 -10.46 -23.87
N GLU A 219 1.51 -10.43 -24.74
CA GLU A 219 0.17 -9.95 -24.35
C GLU A 219 -0.50 -10.87 -23.32
N ARG A 220 -0.32 -12.19 -23.41
CA ARG A 220 -0.78 -13.13 -22.38
C ARG A 220 -0.07 -12.94 -21.04
N GLU A 221 1.24 -12.69 -21.04
CA GLU A 221 2.00 -12.39 -19.82
C GLU A 221 1.55 -11.08 -19.18
N ARG A 222 1.32 -10.03 -20.00
CA ARG A 222 0.73 -8.76 -19.53
C ARG A 222 -0.67 -8.96 -18.96
N ALA A 223 -1.53 -9.71 -19.63
CA ALA A 223 -2.88 -10.02 -19.14
C ALA A 223 -2.82 -10.75 -17.79
N LYS A 224 -1.90 -11.71 -17.62
CA LYS A 224 -1.68 -12.39 -16.32
C LYS A 224 -1.19 -11.45 -15.23
N LEU A 225 -0.28 -10.53 -15.55
CA LEU A 225 0.23 -9.53 -14.61
C LEU A 225 -0.91 -8.61 -14.16
N VAL A 226 -1.67 -8.06 -15.10
CA VAL A 226 -2.82 -7.19 -14.81
C VAL A 226 -3.85 -7.94 -13.97
N ALA A 227 -4.16 -9.20 -14.31
CA ALA A 227 -5.09 -10.02 -13.53
C ALA A 227 -4.63 -10.23 -12.07
N ARG A 228 -3.33 -10.49 -11.84
CA ARG A 228 -2.77 -10.58 -10.48
C ARG A 228 -2.85 -9.25 -9.74
N GLN A 229 -2.52 -8.15 -10.41
CA GLN A 229 -2.61 -6.82 -9.81
C GLN A 229 -4.05 -6.44 -9.47
N THR A 230 -5.03 -6.79 -10.32
CA THR A 230 -6.44 -6.54 -10.03
C THR A 230 -6.90 -7.34 -8.82
N THR A 231 -6.54 -8.63 -8.72
CA THR A 231 -6.91 -9.44 -7.53
C THR A 231 -6.24 -8.91 -6.26
N GLU A 232 -4.96 -8.53 -6.33
CA GLU A 232 -4.25 -7.91 -5.19
C GLU A 232 -4.89 -6.58 -4.76
N GLN A 233 -5.29 -5.74 -5.72
CA GLN A 233 -5.97 -4.46 -5.44
C GLN A 233 -7.38 -4.67 -4.89
N GLU A 234 -8.14 -5.63 -5.39
CA GLU A 234 -9.47 -6.01 -4.86
C GLU A 234 -9.37 -6.52 -3.42
N GLU A 235 -8.37 -7.36 -3.12
CA GLU A 235 -8.10 -7.83 -1.76
C GLU A 235 -7.71 -6.68 -0.83
N GLN A 236 -6.81 -5.80 -1.26
CA GLN A 236 -6.41 -4.62 -0.48
C GLN A 236 -7.60 -3.68 -0.22
N LEU A 237 -8.44 -3.45 -1.23
CA LEU A 237 -9.63 -2.63 -1.09
C LEU A 237 -10.66 -3.27 -0.15
N SER A 238 -10.87 -4.59 -0.24
CA SER A 238 -11.72 -5.33 0.69
C SER A 238 -11.21 -5.25 2.13
N GLN A 239 -9.90 -5.40 2.35
CA GLN A 239 -9.26 -5.24 3.67
C GLN A 239 -9.42 -3.81 4.21
N ALA A 240 -9.19 -2.80 3.37
CA ALA A 240 -9.37 -1.40 3.75
C ALA A 240 -10.84 -1.09 4.12
N GLN A 241 -11.80 -1.61 3.34
CA GLN A 241 -13.23 -1.48 3.63
C GLN A 241 -13.62 -2.15 4.95
N LYS A 242 -13.11 -3.35 5.23
CA LYS A 242 -13.33 -4.02 6.52
C LYS A 242 -12.80 -3.17 7.68
N ARG A 243 -11.58 -2.65 7.56
CA ARG A 243 -10.96 -1.78 8.58
C ARG A 243 -11.77 -0.50 8.82
N VAL A 244 -12.29 0.12 7.76
CA VAL A 244 -13.17 1.30 7.90
C VAL A 244 -14.46 0.91 8.63
N SER A 245 -15.08 -0.21 8.26
CA SER A 245 -16.29 -0.71 8.94
C SER A 245 -16.06 -0.99 10.43
N GLU A 246 -14.92 -1.59 10.78
CA GLU A 246 -14.53 -1.85 12.17
C GLU A 246 -14.36 -0.54 12.96
N LEU A 247 -13.69 0.47 12.39
CA LEU A 247 -13.54 1.78 13.02
C LEU A 247 -14.88 2.52 13.16
N GLU A 248 -15.77 2.39 12.18
CA GLU A 248 -17.14 2.92 12.27
C GLU A 248 -17.95 2.22 13.37
N GLU A 249 -17.80 0.90 13.56
CA GLU A 249 -18.46 0.15 14.65
C GLU A 249 -17.93 0.59 16.01
N GLN A 250 -16.60 0.73 16.17
CA GLN A 250 -15.97 1.23 17.40
C GLN A 250 -16.43 2.64 17.74
N THR A 251 -16.42 3.56 16.78
CA THR A 251 -16.87 4.94 17.01
C THR A 251 -18.35 5.02 17.39
N LYS A 252 -19.21 4.17 16.80
CA LYS A 252 -20.62 4.07 17.21
C LYS A 252 -20.77 3.49 18.62
N GLY A 253 -20.02 2.46 18.98
CA GLY A 253 -20.01 1.92 20.35
C GLY A 253 -19.70 3.01 21.38
N HIS A 254 -18.66 3.81 21.11
CA HIS A 254 -18.31 4.96 21.95
C HIS A 254 -19.39 6.06 22.02
N LEU A 255 -20.16 6.27 20.94
CA LEU A 255 -21.27 7.24 20.92
C LEU A 255 -22.53 6.72 21.64
N VAL A 256 -22.77 5.41 21.65
CA VAL A 256 -23.93 4.77 22.30
C VAL A 256 -23.71 4.63 23.81
N ALA A 257 -22.48 4.42 24.26
CA ALA A 257 -22.16 4.22 25.68
C ALA A 257 -22.42 5.44 26.58
N GLY A 258 -22.50 6.66 26.02
CA GLY A 258 -22.75 7.89 26.80
C GLY A 258 -21.72 8.16 27.91
N ASP A 259 -21.97 9.17 28.76
CA ASP A 259 -21.04 9.64 29.82
C ASP A 259 -20.84 8.66 31.01
N ASN A 260 -21.38 7.43 30.95
CA ASN A 260 -21.29 6.45 32.03
C ASN A 260 -20.05 5.55 31.89
N ALA A 261 -18.96 5.93 32.55
CA ALA A 261 -17.68 5.21 32.49
C ALA A 261 -17.75 3.73 32.93
N ALA A 262 -18.69 3.35 33.81
CA ALA A 262 -18.83 1.98 34.30
C ALA A 262 -19.34 1.00 33.24
N ASP A 263 -20.31 1.42 32.42
CA ASP A 263 -20.91 0.58 31.37
C ASP A 263 -19.92 0.39 30.21
N LEU A 264 -19.18 1.45 29.85
CA LEU A 264 -18.09 1.39 28.87
C LEU A 264 -16.99 0.40 29.29
N ILE A 265 -16.64 0.34 30.57
CA ILE A 265 -15.64 -0.62 31.08
C ILE A 265 -16.15 -2.07 30.93
N VAL A 266 -17.44 -2.32 31.11
CA VAL A 266 -18.02 -3.67 30.95
C VAL A 266 -18.04 -4.07 29.47
N GLU A 267 -18.43 -3.16 28.57
CA GLU A 267 -18.38 -3.42 27.12
C GLU A 267 -16.95 -3.68 26.63
N LEU A 268 -15.98 -2.85 27.03
CA LEU A 268 -14.58 -3.06 26.69
C LEU A 268 -14.02 -4.38 27.23
N LYS A 269 -14.43 -4.80 28.44
CA LYS A 269 -14.05 -6.12 28.98
C LYS A 269 -14.60 -7.25 28.12
N ASN A 270 -15.87 -7.18 27.73
CA ASN A 270 -16.50 -8.18 26.86
C ASN A 270 -15.84 -8.21 25.46
N GLU A 271 -15.44 -7.05 24.91
CA GLU A 271 -14.70 -6.97 23.65
C GLU A 271 -13.29 -7.56 23.77
N ILE A 272 -12.59 -7.30 24.86
CA ILE A 272 -11.27 -7.88 25.16
C ILE A 272 -11.40 -9.40 25.25
N GLU A 273 -12.38 -9.93 25.98
CA GLU A 273 -12.63 -11.38 26.08
C GLU A 273 -13.00 -12.01 24.72
N ALA A 274 -13.81 -11.33 23.91
CA ALA A 274 -14.12 -11.81 22.57
C ALA A 274 -12.89 -11.78 21.65
N ASN A 275 -12.04 -10.78 21.76
CA ASN A 275 -10.82 -10.65 20.96
C ASN A 275 -9.73 -11.62 21.42
N THR A 276 -9.61 -11.91 22.72
CA THR A 276 -8.67 -12.91 23.23
C THR A 276 -9.02 -14.29 22.70
N VAL A 277 -10.30 -14.70 22.70
CA VAL A 277 -10.72 -15.97 22.09
C VAL A 277 -10.43 -16.02 20.59
N LYS A 278 -10.65 -14.93 19.86
CA LYS A 278 -10.31 -14.86 18.42
C LYS A 278 -8.81 -15.01 18.16
N VAL A 279 -7.97 -14.32 18.94
CA VAL A 279 -6.50 -14.30 18.75
C VAL A 279 -5.85 -15.58 19.27
N MET A 280 -6.34 -16.15 20.37
CA MET A 280 -5.75 -17.34 21.00
C MET A 280 -6.16 -18.63 20.31
N GLU A 281 -7.41 -18.73 19.82
CA GLU A 281 -7.95 -19.99 19.32
C GLU A 281 -8.27 -19.97 17.82
N LYS A 282 -9.04 -18.98 17.36
CA LYS A 282 -9.59 -19.00 15.98
C LYS A 282 -8.57 -18.63 14.91
N LEU A 283 -7.89 -17.48 15.06
CA LEU A 283 -6.92 -17.01 14.06
C LEU A 283 -5.70 -17.94 13.93
N PRO A 284 -5.09 -18.47 15.01
CA PRO A 284 -3.97 -19.39 14.87
C PRO A 284 -4.36 -20.68 14.16
N THR A 285 -5.54 -21.24 14.47
CA THR A 285 -6.00 -22.48 13.82
C THR A 285 -6.34 -22.27 12.35
N GLU A 286 -6.90 -21.13 11.97
CA GLU A 286 -7.12 -20.75 10.57
C GLU A 286 -5.80 -20.50 9.83
N LEU A 287 -4.86 -19.79 10.44
CA LEU A 287 -3.52 -19.56 9.87
C LEU A 287 -2.76 -20.86 9.66
N GLU A 288 -2.82 -21.80 10.60
CA GLU A 288 -2.21 -23.11 10.43
C GLU A 288 -2.85 -23.91 9.29
N LYS A 289 -4.17 -23.82 9.11
CA LYS A 289 -4.85 -24.45 7.97
C LYS A 289 -4.38 -23.84 6.64
N MET A 290 -4.37 -22.51 6.53
CA MET A 290 -3.91 -21.82 5.32
C MET A 290 -2.43 -22.12 5.03
N ARG A 291 -1.58 -22.17 6.06
CA ARG A 291 -0.16 -22.59 5.91
C ARG A 291 -0.05 -24.02 5.38
N LYS A 292 -0.81 -24.96 5.93
CA LYS A 292 -0.83 -26.35 5.44
C LYS A 292 -1.33 -26.46 4.00
N GLU A 293 -2.31 -25.64 3.60
CA GLU A 293 -2.78 -25.56 2.22
C GLU A 293 -1.71 -25.01 1.27
N VAL A 294 -1.02 -23.94 1.66
CA VAL A 294 0.10 -23.38 0.89
C VAL A 294 1.24 -24.39 0.75
N ASP A 295 1.63 -25.05 1.85
CA ASP A 295 2.67 -26.09 1.83
C ASP A 295 2.27 -27.26 0.92
N ALA A 296 1.00 -27.64 0.90
CA ALA A 296 0.49 -28.68 0.01
C ALA A 296 0.53 -28.23 -1.47
N LEU A 297 0.14 -26.99 -1.77
CA LEU A 297 0.22 -26.42 -3.12
C LEU A 297 1.66 -26.25 -3.61
N GLN A 298 2.57 -25.86 -2.73
CA GLN A 298 4.01 -25.79 -3.04
C GLN A 298 4.56 -27.19 -3.36
N LYS A 299 4.27 -28.19 -2.53
CA LYS A 299 4.66 -29.59 -2.82
C LYS A 299 4.07 -30.07 -4.15
N LEU A 300 2.82 -29.74 -4.45
CA LEU A 300 2.20 -30.08 -5.74
C LEU A 300 2.87 -29.39 -6.93
N ALA A 301 3.36 -28.16 -6.77
CA ALA A 301 4.09 -27.43 -7.81
C ALA A 301 5.51 -27.98 -8.02
N GLU A 302 6.14 -28.51 -6.97
CA GLU A 302 7.46 -29.16 -7.00
C GLU A 302 7.40 -30.61 -7.53
N MET A 303 6.23 -31.26 -7.44
CA MET A 303 6.05 -32.61 -7.95
C MET A 303 6.13 -32.64 -9.48
N PRO A 304 6.85 -33.61 -10.07
CA PRO A 304 6.86 -33.81 -11.51
C PRO A 304 5.46 -34.18 -12.01
N VAL A 305 5.16 -33.88 -13.28
CA VAL A 305 3.85 -34.09 -13.90
C VAL A 305 3.38 -35.53 -13.68
N VAL A 306 2.44 -35.72 -12.74
CA VAL A 306 1.90 -37.02 -12.36
C VAL A 306 0.98 -37.52 -13.48
N THR A 307 1.23 -38.73 -13.98
CA THR A 307 0.40 -39.34 -15.03
C THR A 307 -0.98 -39.70 -14.46
N ALA A 308 -2.05 -39.62 -15.27
CA ALA A 308 -3.42 -39.90 -14.81
C ALA A 308 -3.59 -41.28 -14.12
N ALA A 309 -2.78 -42.27 -14.50
CA ALA A 309 -2.75 -43.59 -13.86
C ALA A 309 -2.24 -43.55 -12.41
N GLN A 310 -1.21 -42.76 -12.12
CA GLN A 310 -0.66 -42.60 -10.77
C GLN A 310 -1.61 -41.84 -9.84
N LEU A 311 -2.36 -40.86 -10.37
CA LEU A 311 -3.43 -40.19 -9.62
C LEU A 311 -4.57 -41.14 -9.26
N LEU A 312 -4.92 -42.07 -10.17
CA LEU A 312 -5.93 -43.09 -9.91
C LEU A 312 -5.46 -44.06 -8.80
N GLU A 313 -4.19 -44.46 -8.84
CA GLU A 313 -3.59 -45.33 -7.83
C GLU A 313 -3.55 -44.64 -6.46
N MET A 314 -3.10 -43.38 -6.39
CA MET A 314 -3.13 -42.60 -5.14
C MET A 314 -4.55 -42.42 -4.61
N LYS A 315 -5.54 -42.19 -5.49
CA LYS A 315 -6.95 -42.11 -5.09
C LYS A 315 -7.45 -43.43 -4.50
N ASN A 316 -7.11 -44.56 -5.12
CA ASN A 316 -7.47 -45.88 -4.60
C ASN A 316 -6.79 -46.16 -3.25
N GLN A 317 -5.52 -45.79 -3.09
CA GLN A 317 -4.81 -45.89 -1.81
C GLN A 317 -5.45 -45.01 -0.73
N ILE A 318 -5.86 -43.78 -1.06
CA ILE A 318 -6.60 -42.91 -0.14
C ILE A 318 -7.93 -43.55 0.24
N GLN A 319 -8.69 -44.12 -0.71
CA GLN A 319 -9.94 -44.82 -0.41
C GLN A 319 -9.73 -46.05 0.48
N ASP A 320 -8.69 -46.84 0.23
CA ASP A 320 -8.33 -47.98 1.06
C ASP A 320 -7.94 -47.57 2.48
N VAL A 321 -7.08 -46.57 2.63
CA VAL A 321 -6.70 -46.03 3.94
C VAL A 321 -7.92 -45.41 4.64
N THR A 322 -8.75 -44.65 3.94
CA THR A 322 -9.99 -44.07 4.47
C THR A 322 -10.94 -45.16 4.96
N SER A 323 -11.08 -46.27 4.21
CA SER A 323 -11.90 -47.41 4.63
C SER A 323 -11.33 -48.13 5.85
N LYS A 324 -10.00 -48.25 5.96
CA LYS A 324 -9.31 -48.81 7.13
C LYS A 324 -9.46 -47.90 8.35
N ILE A 325 -9.38 -46.58 8.17
CA ILE A 325 -9.66 -45.59 9.23
C ILE A 325 -11.12 -45.74 9.67
N HIS A 326 -12.09 -45.71 8.77
CA HIS A 326 -13.51 -45.88 9.13
C HIS A 326 -13.76 -47.19 9.89
N LYS A 327 -13.20 -48.32 9.43
CA LYS A 327 -13.30 -49.61 10.14
C LYS A 327 -12.71 -49.55 11.54
N ARG A 328 -11.55 -48.90 11.72
CA ARG A 328 -10.93 -48.69 13.04
C ARG A 328 -11.74 -47.72 13.90
N THR A 329 -12.26 -46.63 13.36
CA THR A 329 -13.10 -45.66 14.08
C THR A 329 -14.39 -46.31 14.54
N VAL A 330 -15.06 -47.09 13.68
CA VAL A 330 -16.25 -47.86 14.05
C VAL A 330 -15.91 -48.89 15.13
N LYS A 331 -14.79 -49.61 15.00
CA LYS A 331 -14.33 -50.55 16.02
C LYS A 331 -14.04 -49.84 17.36
N ILE A 332 -13.39 -48.69 17.34
CA ILE A 332 -13.13 -47.86 18.52
C ILE A 332 -14.45 -47.35 19.13
N ILE A 333 -15.46 -46.98 18.34
CA ILE A 333 -16.77 -46.54 18.84
C ILE A 333 -17.52 -47.71 19.49
N ILE A 334 -17.42 -48.92 18.91
CA ILE A 334 -18.00 -50.15 19.46
C ILE A 334 -17.25 -50.56 20.74
N ASP A 335 -15.93 -50.51 20.76
CA ASP A 335 -15.11 -50.85 21.94
C ASP A 335 -15.29 -49.81 23.06
N GLN A 336 -15.36 -48.51 22.72
CA GLN A 336 -15.76 -47.41 23.63
C GLN A 336 -17.23 -47.50 24.04
N SER A 337 -18.04 -48.38 23.44
CA SER A 337 -19.41 -48.64 23.89
C SER A 337 -19.55 -49.65 25.01
N CYS A 338 -18.47 -50.35 25.33
CA CYS A 338 -18.41 -51.24 26.50
C CYS A 338 -17.73 -50.60 27.72
N GLU A 339 -16.97 -49.51 27.57
CA GLU A 339 -16.32 -48.80 28.69
C GLU A 339 -16.59 -47.29 28.62
N GLU A 340 -17.19 -46.76 29.70
CA GLU A 340 -17.45 -45.34 30.04
C GLU A 340 -18.63 -44.58 29.40
N ASP A 341 -19.86 -44.96 29.78
CA ASP A 341 -21.10 -44.18 29.56
C ASP A 341 -21.08 -42.74 30.12
N ARG A 342 -20.25 -42.46 31.14
CA ARG A 342 -20.09 -41.11 31.72
C ARG A 342 -19.34 -40.17 30.77
N LEU A 343 -18.25 -40.62 30.15
CA LEU A 343 -17.52 -39.80 29.18
C LEU A 343 -18.33 -39.60 27.90
N LYS A 344 -19.16 -40.58 27.50
CA LYS A 344 -20.11 -40.41 26.40
C LYS A 344 -21.15 -39.35 26.70
N SER A 345 -21.79 -39.39 27.87
CA SER A 345 -22.76 -38.37 28.27
C SER A 345 -22.11 -36.98 28.34
N ILE A 346 -20.85 -36.87 28.81
CA ILE A 346 -20.10 -35.60 28.80
C ILE A 346 -19.78 -35.16 27.38
N ARG A 347 -19.38 -36.06 26.47
CA ARG A 347 -19.10 -35.76 25.06
C ARG A 347 -20.37 -35.35 24.30
N GLU A 348 -21.49 -36.01 24.57
CA GLU A 348 -22.80 -35.66 24.01
C GLU A 348 -23.29 -34.31 24.52
N LYS A 349 -23.15 -34.04 25.82
CA LYS A 349 -23.43 -32.72 26.40
C LYS A 349 -22.51 -31.65 25.85
N ALA A 350 -21.21 -31.91 25.73
CA ALA A 350 -20.26 -30.99 25.12
C ALA A 350 -20.56 -30.74 23.64
N SER A 351 -20.93 -31.79 22.89
CA SER A 351 -21.37 -31.68 21.49
C SER A 351 -22.66 -30.85 21.37
N ALA A 352 -23.65 -31.08 22.23
CA ALA A 352 -24.88 -30.28 22.27
C ALA A 352 -24.61 -28.82 22.66
N ILE A 353 -23.69 -28.57 23.60
CA ILE A 353 -23.24 -27.22 23.97
C ILE A 353 -22.51 -26.57 22.79
N HIS A 354 -21.63 -27.30 22.08
CA HIS A 354 -20.97 -26.79 20.88
C HIS A 354 -21.96 -26.48 19.76
N GLN A 355 -22.94 -27.35 19.52
CA GLN A 355 -23.98 -27.13 18.51
C GLN A 355 -24.85 -25.91 18.86
N THR A 356 -25.27 -25.78 20.12
CA THR A 356 -26.05 -24.61 20.57
C THR A 356 -25.21 -23.32 20.54
N ASN A 357 -23.94 -23.36 20.92
CA ASN A 357 -23.02 -22.22 20.79
C ASN A 357 -22.80 -21.84 19.32
N ASN A 358 -22.68 -22.81 18.41
CA ASN A 358 -22.56 -22.56 16.98
C ASN A 358 -23.85 -21.95 16.39
N LEU A 359 -25.02 -22.44 16.79
CA LEU A 359 -26.31 -21.87 16.37
C LEU A 359 -26.45 -20.44 16.87
N LYS A 360 -26.15 -20.17 18.14
CA LYS A 360 -26.15 -18.79 18.67
C LYS A 360 -25.13 -17.88 18.01
N ALA A 361 -23.95 -18.41 17.68
CA ALA A 361 -22.93 -17.65 16.93
C ALA A 361 -23.40 -17.32 15.51
N GLN A 362 -24.12 -18.25 14.85
CA GLN A 362 -24.76 -18.01 13.55
C GLN A 362 -25.88 -16.98 13.66
N GLU A 363 -26.78 -17.10 14.64
CA GLU A 363 -27.84 -16.11 14.90
C GLU A 363 -27.26 -14.71 15.17
N LEU A 364 -26.18 -14.63 15.95
CA LEU A 364 -25.47 -13.38 16.22
C LEU A 364 -24.85 -12.81 14.93
N GLN A 365 -24.26 -13.66 14.09
CA GLN A 365 -23.72 -13.24 12.79
C GLN A 365 -24.83 -12.76 11.85
N ASP A 366 -25.97 -13.46 11.78
CA ASP A 366 -27.12 -13.07 10.96
C ASP A 366 -27.72 -11.75 11.43
N LEU A 367 -27.80 -11.51 12.75
CA LEU A 367 -28.25 -10.24 13.31
C LEU A 367 -27.26 -9.11 13.00
N LYS A 368 -25.94 -9.37 13.07
CA LYS A 368 -24.90 -8.42 12.65
C LYS A 368 -25.00 -8.09 11.16
N ASP A 369 -25.19 -9.09 10.32
CA ASP A 369 -25.32 -8.91 8.87
C ASP A 369 -26.61 -8.14 8.52
N ARG A 370 -27.71 -8.41 9.23
CA ARG A 370 -28.97 -7.65 9.12
C ARG A 370 -28.79 -6.20 9.58
N LEU A 371 -28.08 -5.96 10.68
CA LEU A 371 -27.74 -4.61 11.14
C LEU A 371 -26.91 -3.89 10.10
N ALA A 372 -25.82 -4.49 9.60
CA ALA A 372 -24.99 -3.93 8.56
C ALA A 372 -25.77 -3.64 7.26
N PHE A 373 -26.73 -4.49 6.90
CA PHE A 373 -27.61 -4.28 5.75
C PHE A 373 -28.56 -3.10 5.95
N VAL A 374 -29.20 -3.00 7.11
CA VAL A 374 -30.07 -1.86 7.47
C VAL A 374 -29.25 -0.57 7.52
N GLU A 375 -28.04 -0.60 8.04
CA GLU A 375 -27.13 0.55 8.06
C GLU A 375 -26.69 0.99 6.67
N ARG A 376 -26.34 0.05 5.78
CA ARG A 376 -26.05 0.38 4.37
C ARG A 376 -27.26 1.02 3.70
N LYS A 377 -28.46 0.46 3.93
CA LYS A 377 -29.71 1.07 3.44
C LYS A 377 -29.94 2.46 4.02
N ALA A 378 -29.66 2.68 5.30
CA ALA A 378 -29.77 3.98 5.95
C ALA A 378 -28.74 5.00 5.42
N LYS A 379 -27.51 4.57 5.12
CA LYS A 379 -26.50 5.42 4.47
C LYS A 379 -26.91 5.80 3.04
N VAL A 380 -27.42 4.84 2.27
CA VAL A 380 -27.93 5.08 0.90
C VAL A 380 -29.18 5.96 0.92
N SER A 381 -30.10 5.75 1.87
CA SER A 381 -31.26 6.63 2.01
C SER A 381 -30.84 8.02 2.45
N ALA A 382 -29.92 8.16 3.42
CA ALA A 382 -29.43 9.45 3.88
C ALA A 382 -28.71 10.25 2.77
N THR A 383 -27.96 9.59 1.88
CA THR A 383 -27.39 10.25 0.70
C THR A 383 -28.48 10.63 -0.30
N GLN A 384 -29.49 9.79 -0.50
CA GLN A 384 -30.60 10.06 -1.42
C GLN A 384 -31.54 11.18 -0.93
N THR A 385 -31.82 11.28 0.38
CA THR A 385 -32.60 12.37 0.96
C THR A 385 -31.88 13.71 0.84
N ARG A 386 -30.55 13.73 1.02
CA ARG A 386 -29.72 14.94 0.80
C ARG A 386 -29.80 15.46 -0.64
N PHE A 387 -29.91 14.56 -1.62
CA PHE A 387 -30.11 14.94 -3.02
C PHE A 387 -31.52 15.49 -3.28
N HIS A 388 -32.56 14.91 -2.67
CA HIS A 388 -33.95 15.32 -2.89
C HIS A 388 -34.26 16.69 -2.28
N ASP A 389 -33.70 17.02 -1.11
CA ASP A 389 -33.86 18.33 -0.47
C ASP A 389 -33.20 19.46 -1.27
N ALA A 390 -32.07 19.17 -1.93
CA ALA A 390 -31.39 20.13 -2.81
C ALA A 390 -32.17 20.41 -4.10
N GLU A 391 -32.83 19.39 -4.70
CA GLU A 391 -33.65 19.55 -5.91
C GLU A 391 -34.93 20.37 -5.67
N TRP A 392 -35.57 20.22 -4.50
CA TRP A 392 -36.77 20.98 -4.15
C TRP A 392 -36.48 22.48 -3.99
N GLY A 393 -35.35 22.84 -3.38
CA GLY A 393 -34.91 24.24 -3.29
C GLY A 393 -34.69 24.90 -4.67
N LEU A 394 -34.10 24.16 -5.61
CA LEU A 394 -33.91 24.59 -7.00
C LEU A 394 -35.25 24.79 -7.75
N TRP A 395 -36.25 23.96 -7.47
CA TRP A 395 -37.59 24.07 -8.06
C TRP A 395 -38.32 25.33 -7.63
N ASP A 396 -38.23 25.70 -6.35
CA ASP A 396 -38.86 26.93 -5.84
C ASP A 396 -38.13 28.19 -6.34
N GLU A 397 -36.80 28.13 -6.49
CA GLU A 397 -36.06 29.19 -7.19
C GLU A 397 -36.49 29.33 -8.67
N LEU A 398 -36.70 28.22 -9.37
CA LEU A 398 -37.16 28.22 -10.77
C LEU A 398 -38.58 28.79 -10.91
N LYS A 399 -39.49 28.48 -9.99
CA LYS A 399 -40.84 29.08 -9.95
C LYS A 399 -40.77 30.59 -9.74
N CYS A 400 -39.95 31.05 -8.79
CA CYS A 400 -39.72 32.47 -8.55
C CYS A 400 -39.12 33.18 -9.79
N LYS A 401 -38.13 32.56 -10.45
CA LYS A 401 -37.56 33.07 -11.71
C LYS A 401 -38.59 33.13 -12.83
N LYS A 402 -39.46 32.12 -12.97
CA LYS A 402 -40.55 32.10 -13.96
C LYS A 402 -41.57 33.22 -13.72
N ILE A 403 -41.95 33.47 -12.47
CA ILE A 403 -42.86 34.58 -12.11
C ILE A 403 -42.20 35.93 -12.41
N ASN A 404 -40.91 36.09 -12.07
CA ASN A 404 -40.17 37.32 -12.35
C ASN A 404 -40.01 37.57 -13.85
N LEU A 405 -39.75 36.54 -14.66
CA LEU A 405 -39.71 36.68 -16.11
C LEU A 405 -41.06 37.12 -16.68
N ARG A 406 -42.17 36.57 -16.19
CA ARG A 406 -43.51 36.99 -16.62
C ARG A 406 -43.75 38.47 -16.33
N LYS A 407 -43.43 38.93 -15.12
CA LYS A 407 -43.53 40.36 -14.75
C LYS A 407 -42.67 41.24 -15.66
N LYS A 408 -41.47 40.78 -16.02
CA LYS A 408 -40.58 41.49 -16.95
C LYS A 408 -41.16 41.57 -18.37
N TYR A 409 -41.81 40.51 -18.84
CA TYR A 409 -42.53 40.56 -20.12
C TYR A 409 -43.70 41.54 -20.09
N GLU A 410 -44.50 41.54 -19.01
CA GLU A 410 -45.59 42.50 -18.81
C GLU A 410 -45.09 43.95 -18.77
N GLU A 411 -43.96 44.22 -18.09
CA GLU A 411 -43.30 45.53 -18.09
C GLU A 411 -42.86 45.94 -19.50
N VAL A 412 -42.24 45.03 -20.26
CA VAL A 412 -41.79 45.29 -21.63
C VAL A 412 -42.97 45.58 -22.57
N ASP A 413 -44.07 44.85 -22.43
CA ASP A 413 -45.26 45.09 -23.24
C ASP A 413 -45.96 46.41 -22.86
N GLY A 414 -45.95 46.79 -21.58
CA GLY A 414 -46.33 48.12 -21.13
C GLY A 414 -45.50 49.24 -21.77
N LEU A 415 -44.18 49.09 -21.81
CA LEU A 415 -43.27 50.05 -22.46
C LEU A 415 -43.48 50.11 -23.98
N LYS A 416 -43.79 48.99 -24.64
CA LYS A 416 -44.13 48.97 -26.07
C LYS A 416 -45.42 49.75 -26.34
N ALA A 417 -46.44 49.57 -25.49
CA ALA A 417 -47.70 50.31 -25.60
C ALA A 417 -47.48 51.82 -25.40
N GLU A 418 -46.68 52.21 -24.40
CA GLU A 418 -46.33 53.61 -24.17
C GLU A 418 -45.56 54.21 -25.35
N ARG A 419 -44.57 53.48 -25.88
CA ARG A 419 -43.86 53.89 -27.10
C ARG A 419 -44.83 54.08 -28.28
N ALA A 420 -45.80 53.20 -28.46
CA ALA A 420 -46.80 53.32 -29.52
C ALA A 420 -47.68 54.58 -29.33
N HIS A 421 -48.07 54.87 -28.10
CA HIS A 421 -48.77 56.12 -27.77
C HIS A 421 -47.91 57.36 -28.04
N LEU A 422 -46.65 57.37 -27.63
CA LEU A 422 -45.72 58.47 -27.90
C LEU A 422 -45.46 58.67 -29.41
N GLN A 423 -45.38 57.59 -30.18
CA GLN A 423 -45.30 57.69 -31.65
C GLN A 423 -46.59 58.21 -32.27
N GLY A 424 -47.74 57.95 -31.64
CA GLY A 424 -49.02 58.55 -32.02
C GLY A 424 -49.04 60.05 -31.75
N THR A 425 -48.62 60.48 -30.56
CA THR A 425 -48.57 61.91 -30.20
C THR A 425 -47.54 62.66 -31.05
N GLU A 426 -46.37 62.09 -31.31
CA GLU A 426 -45.37 62.66 -32.20
C GLU A 426 -45.92 62.86 -33.62
N ARG A 427 -46.69 61.89 -34.14
CA ARG A 427 -47.35 62.03 -35.46
C ARG A 427 -48.36 63.17 -35.48
N VAL A 428 -49.20 63.27 -34.45
CA VAL A 428 -50.17 64.37 -34.33
C VAL A 428 -49.45 65.71 -34.26
N LEU A 429 -48.39 65.83 -33.45
CA LEU A 429 -47.58 67.06 -33.34
C LEU A 429 -46.89 67.41 -34.66
N LYS A 430 -46.36 66.43 -35.40
CA LYS A 430 -45.80 66.68 -36.74
C LYS A 430 -46.88 67.14 -37.73
N GLN A 431 -48.10 66.60 -37.63
CA GLN A 431 -49.21 66.98 -38.48
C GLN A 431 -49.72 68.39 -38.15
N THR A 432 -49.81 68.76 -36.87
CA THR A 432 -50.16 70.12 -36.45
C THR A 432 -49.06 71.11 -36.81
N ALA A 433 -47.79 70.78 -36.63
CA ALA A 433 -46.67 71.63 -37.05
C ALA A 433 -46.71 71.89 -38.58
N ARG A 434 -47.02 70.86 -39.38
CA ARG A 434 -47.23 71.01 -40.83
C ARG A 434 -48.45 71.88 -41.16
N TYR A 435 -49.51 71.84 -40.37
CA TYR A 435 -50.70 72.67 -40.56
C TYR A 435 -50.44 74.15 -40.21
N PHE A 436 -49.70 74.43 -39.14
CA PHE A 436 -49.38 75.79 -38.71
C PHE A 436 -48.22 76.43 -39.48
N HIS A 437 -47.36 75.64 -40.15
CA HIS A 437 -46.21 76.17 -40.88
C HIS A 437 -46.60 77.15 -42.02
N PRO A 438 -47.59 76.86 -42.89
CA PRO A 438 -48.07 77.82 -43.88
C PRO A 438 -48.78 79.03 -43.26
N LEU A 439 -49.53 78.84 -42.16
CA LEU A 439 -50.21 79.94 -41.46
C LEU A 439 -49.21 80.92 -40.83
N LEU A 440 -48.09 80.42 -40.30
CA LEU A 440 -47.00 81.27 -39.83
C LEU A 440 -46.32 82.00 -40.98
N GLN A 441 -46.08 81.35 -42.12
CA GLN A 441 -45.56 82.03 -43.32
C GLN A 441 -46.51 83.12 -43.84
N ILE A 442 -47.83 82.89 -43.78
CA ILE A 442 -48.84 83.89 -44.17
C ILE A 442 -48.87 85.04 -43.16
N LEU A 443 -48.84 84.77 -41.85
CA LEU A 443 -48.82 85.82 -40.82
C LEU A 443 -47.52 86.63 -40.83
N GLU A 444 -46.39 86.00 -41.14
CA GLU A 444 -45.12 86.70 -41.40
C GLU A 444 -45.26 87.59 -42.65
N ALA A 445 -45.85 87.07 -43.74
CA ALA A 445 -46.09 87.84 -44.97
C ALA A 445 -47.17 88.94 -44.84
N GLU A 446 -48.14 88.80 -43.94
CA GLU A 446 -49.22 89.77 -43.68
C GLU A 446 -48.81 90.85 -42.67
N LYS A 447 -47.95 90.52 -41.69
CA LYS A 447 -47.29 91.53 -40.85
C LYS A 447 -46.45 92.49 -41.68
N ASP A 448 -45.87 92.01 -42.78
CA ASP A 448 -45.04 92.82 -43.66
C ASP A 448 -45.86 93.68 -44.65
N LYS A 449 -47.20 93.57 -44.72
CA LYS A 449 -47.99 94.20 -45.80
C LYS A 449 -49.19 95.08 -45.44
N THR A 450 -49.74 95.13 -44.22
CA THR A 450 -50.86 96.08 -43.93
C THR A 450 -50.99 96.49 -42.46
N GLY A 451 -51.12 97.80 -42.22
CA GLY A 451 -51.14 98.43 -40.89
C GLY A 451 -52.48 98.38 -40.12
N PRO A 452 -52.47 98.62 -38.79
CA PRO A 452 -53.55 98.27 -37.85
C PRO A 452 -54.88 99.06 -37.91
N SER A 453 -55.13 99.90 -38.92
CA SER A 453 -56.26 100.84 -38.89
C SER A 453 -57.60 100.27 -39.38
N ASP A 454 -57.61 99.15 -40.13
CA ASP A 454 -58.83 98.62 -40.77
C ASP A 454 -59.50 97.46 -40.00
N VAL A 455 -58.87 96.94 -38.95
CA VAL A 455 -59.42 95.87 -38.10
C VAL A 455 -60.51 96.41 -37.15
N GLN A 456 -60.38 97.68 -36.72
CA GLN A 456 -61.32 98.33 -35.80
C GLN A 456 -62.71 98.57 -36.43
N ARG A 457 -62.77 98.95 -37.71
CA ARG A 457 -64.04 99.24 -38.43
C ARG A 457 -64.88 98.00 -38.75
N LYS A 458 -64.27 96.80 -38.79
CA LYS A 458 -65.01 95.55 -39.04
C LYS A 458 -65.63 94.95 -37.76
N LEU A 459 -65.12 95.30 -36.58
CA LEU A 459 -65.70 94.90 -35.29
C LEU A 459 -66.98 95.69 -34.95
N GLU A 460 -67.06 96.98 -35.31
CA GLU A 460 -68.23 97.82 -35.00
C GLU A 460 -69.47 97.47 -35.83
N ARG A 461 -69.31 96.90 -37.03
CA ARG A 461 -70.45 96.43 -37.85
C ARG A 461 -71.08 95.12 -37.36
N MET A 462 -70.40 94.38 -36.48
CA MET A 462 -70.94 93.14 -35.91
C MET A 462 -71.78 93.36 -34.62
N ALA A 463 -71.89 94.60 -34.13
CA ALA A 463 -72.59 94.90 -32.89
C ALA A 463 -74.10 95.27 -33.04
N PHE A 464 -74.61 95.51 -34.26
CA PHE A 464 -75.96 96.08 -34.46
C PHE A 464 -77.06 95.07 -34.86
N VAL A 465 -76.76 93.77 -35.00
CA VAL A 465 -77.78 92.74 -35.32
C VAL A 465 -77.85 91.70 -34.20
N LYS A 466 -78.53 92.06 -33.09
CA LYS A 466 -79.01 91.11 -32.08
C LYS A 466 -80.35 91.61 -31.53
N LYS A 467 -81.46 91.01 -31.98
CA LYS A 467 -82.71 90.75 -31.22
C LYS A 467 -83.77 90.10 -32.12
N LYS A 468 -83.86 88.77 -32.08
CA LYS A 468 -85.11 88.01 -31.83
C LYS A 468 -84.85 86.49 -31.90
N ASP A 469 -85.02 85.86 -30.73
CA ASP A 469 -85.68 84.58 -30.49
C ASP A 469 -85.11 83.29 -31.10
N GLN A 470 -84.00 82.79 -30.54
CA GLN A 470 -83.68 81.35 -30.50
C GLN A 470 -82.64 81.03 -29.41
N SER A 471 -83.01 81.04 -28.12
CA SER A 471 -82.09 80.58 -27.04
C SER A 471 -82.79 80.32 -25.68
N GLN A 472 -83.74 79.40 -25.62
CA GLN A 472 -84.22 78.87 -24.33
C GLN A 472 -84.01 77.35 -24.18
N THR A 473 -84.00 76.59 -25.27
CA THR A 473 -83.72 75.15 -25.29
C THR A 473 -82.24 74.85 -25.03
N ASP A 474 -81.34 75.61 -25.66
CA ASP A 474 -79.90 75.31 -25.63
C ASP A 474 -79.26 75.65 -24.28
N MET A 475 -79.85 76.58 -23.51
CA MET A 475 -79.37 76.93 -22.16
C MET A 475 -79.69 75.87 -21.10
N CYS A 476 -80.78 75.10 -21.27
CA CYS A 476 -81.09 73.97 -20.40
C CYS A 476 -80.19 72.76 -20.69
N GLU A 477 -79.91 72.48 -21.96
CA GLU A 477 -78.98 71.41 -22.34
C GLU A 477 -77.54 71.73 -21.91
N LEU A 478 -77.09 72.97 -22.07
CA LEU A 478 -75.76 73.39 -21.62
C LEU A 478 -75.60 73.32 -20.09
N ARG A 479 -76.67 73.64 -19.33
CA ARG A 479 -76.68 73.47 -17.86
C ARG A 479 -76.66 72.00 -17.45
N ARG A 480 -77.42 71.14 -18.15
CA ARG A 480 -77.45 69.70 -17.89
C ARG A 480 -76.10 69.05 -18.18
N LEU A 481 -75.46 69.39 -19.30
CA LEU A 481 -74.11 68.94 -19.63
C LEU A 481 -73.07 69.46 -18.63
N LYS A 482 -73.16 70.73 -18.19
CA LYS A 482 -72.29 71.27 -17.13
C LYS A 482 -72.46 70.53 -15.79
N ALA A 483 -73.69 70.20 -15.40
CA ALA A 483 -73.95 69.43 -14.18
C ALA A 483 -73.41 68.00 -14.28
N MET A 484 -73.55 67.35 -15.44
CA MET A 484 -73.01 66.02 -15.69
C MET A 484 -71.48 66.01 -15.74
N MET A 485 -70.84 67.04 -16.29
CA MET A 485 -69.39 67.19 -16.22
C MET A 485 -68.91 67.41 -14.79
N ALA A 486 -69.64 68.17 -13.98
CA ALA A 486 -69.29 68.37 -12.58
C ALA A 486 -69.36 67.06 -11.77
N SER A 487 -70.40 66.24 -11.97
CA SER A 487 -70.53 64.94 -11.30
C SER A 487 -69.50 63.91 -11.79
N LEU A 488 -69.15 63.92 -13.08
CA LEU A 488 -68.04 63.11 -13.60
C LEU A 488 -66.70 63.57 -13.05
N THR A 489 -66.50 64.88 -12.87
CA THR A 489 -65.25 65.43 -12.32
C THR A 489 -65.09 65.03 -10.84
N SER A 490 -66.18 65.05 -10.06
CA SER A 490 -66.15 64.56 -8.66
C SER A 490 -65.95 63.05 -8.57
N TYR A 491 -66.55 62.27 -9.47
CA TYR A 491 -66.31 60.82 -9.53
C TYR A 491 -64.87 60.48 -9.95
N MET A 492 -64.27 61.27 -10.85
CA MET A 492 -62.87 61.11 -11.23
C MET A 492 -61.91 61.55 -10.11
N SER A 493 -62.28 62.49 -9.24
CA SER A 493 -61.45 62.82 -8.06
C SER A 493 -61.47 61.69 -7.03
N THR A 494 -62.63 61.10 -6.74
CA THR A 494 -62.71 59.96 -5.80
C THR A 494 -61.95 58.74 -6.31
N LEU A 495 -62.06 58.41 -7.60
CA LEU A 495 -61.26 57.32 -8.20
C LEU A 495 -59.74 57.60 -8.17
N ARG A 496 -59.32 58.87 -8.25
CA ARG A 496 -57.90 59.25 -8.12
C ARG A 496 -57.40 59.08 -6.68
N GLU A 497 -58.25 59.36 -5.69
CA GLU A 497 -57.94 59.16 -4.27
C GLU A 497 -57.86 57.67 -3.91
N GLU A 498 -58.81 56.86 -4.36
CA GLU A 498 -58.76 55.40 -4.21
C GLU A 498 -57.50 54.80 -4.86
N ARG A 499 -57.12 55.27 -6.05
CA ARG A 499 -55.88 54.83 -6.73
C ARG A 499 -54.61 55.25 -5.97
N LYS A 500 -54.63 56.38 -5.27
CA LYS A 500 -53.51 56.80 -4.40
C LYS A 500 -53.41 55.90 -3.17
N ALA A 501 -54.53 55.58 -2.54
CA ALA A 501 -54.58 54.70 -1.37
C ALA A 501 -54.06 53.29 -1.70
N VAL A 502 -54.52 52.67 -2.80
CA VAL A 502 -54.05 51.35 -3.26
C VAL A 502 -52.54 51.35 -3.58
N ARG A 503 -52.01 52.46 -4.12
CA ARG A 503 -50.56 52.60 -4.36
C ARG A 503 -49.74 52.69 -3.07
N GLN A 504 -50.24 53.38 -2.06
CA GLN A 504 -49.58 53.47 -0.76
C GLN A 504 -49.56 52.10 -0.07
N GLN A 505 -50.69 51.39 -0.08
CA GLN A 505 -50.78 50.04 0.49
C GLN A 505 -49.86 49.04 -0.22
N ALA A 506 -49.78 49.08 -1.55
CA ALA A 506 -48.85 48.23 -2.30
C ALA A 506 -47.36 48.57 -2.05
N LEU A 507 -47.04 49.80 -1.66
CA LEU A 507 -45.68 50.19 -1.26
C LEU A 507 -45.34 49.65 0.13
N GLU A 508 -46.28 49.75 1.08
CA GLU A 508 -46.15 49.22 2.44
C GLU A 508 -45.98 47.69 2.42
N ASP A 509 -46.84 46.97 1.69
CA ASP A 509 -46.74 45.51 1.50
C ASP A 509 -45.38 45.12 0.91
N ARG A 510 -44.85 45.92 -0.03
CA ARG A 510 -43.53 45.68 -0.63
C ARG A 510 -42.38 45.90 0.37
N PHE A 511 -42.50 46.87 1.27
CA PHE A 511 -41.50 47.09 2.33
C PHE A 511 -41.56 45.99 3.39
N GLU A 512 -42.74 45.51 3.76
CA GLU A 512 -42.92 44.39 4.68
C GLU A 512 -42.38 43.08 4.09
N LEU A 513 -42.68 42.81 2.82
CA LEU A 513 -42.12 41.64 2.10
C LEU A 513 -40.59 41.72 2.04
N LYS A 514 -40.01 42.92 1.88
CA LYS A 514 -38.55 43.12 1.86
C LYS A 514 -37.90 42.95 3.25
N ARG A 515 -38.65 43.17 4.35
CA ARG A 515 -38.23 42.85 5.72
C ARG A 515 -38.35 41.36 6.04
N ALA A 516 -39.44 40.71 5.60
CA ALA A 516 -39.71 39.31 5.87
C ALA A 516 -38.78 38.35 5.09
N TYR A 517 -38.40 38.71 3.86
CA TYR A 517 -37.43 37.96 3.06
C TYR A 517 -36.03 38.54 3.25
N GLY A 518 -35.29 37.95 4.21
CA GLY A 518 -33.93 38.29 4.62
C GLY A 518 -32.87 38.18 3.52
N THR A 519 -32.91 39.12 2.58
CA THR A 519 -31.92 39.28 1.51
C THR A 519 -30.53 39.63 2.04
N THR A 520 -30.40 40.22 3.24
CA THR A 520 -29.12 40.51 3.88
C THR A 520 -28.42 39.24 4.37
N SER A 521 -29.12 38.37 5.12
CA SER A 521 -28.55 37.12 5.65
C SER A 521 -28.12 36.14 4.56
N LEU A 522 -28.89 36.04 3.48
CA LEU A 522 -28.52 35.23 2.31
C LEU A 522 -27.35 35.84 1.54
N ASN A 523 -27.31 37.17 1.35
CA ASN A 523 -26.19 37.82 0.67
C ASN A 523 -24.89 37.71 1.48
N ASP A 524 -24.95 37.76 2.81
CA ASP A 524 -23.79 37.62 3.68
C ASP A 524 -23.23 36.18 3.63
N LYS A 525 -24.11 35.16 3.63
CA LYS A 525 -23.71 33.76 3.39
C LYS A 525 -23.13 33.54 1.99
N LEU A 526 -23.72 34.16 0.97
CA LEU A 526 -23.25 34.05 -0.40
C LEU A 526 -21.89 34.75 -0.59
N LYS A 527 -21.61 35.80 0.18
CA LYS A 527 -20.32 36.46 0.23
C LYS A 527 -19.27 35.59 0.92
N LEU A 528 -19.58 35.01 2.08
CA LEU A 528 -18.73 34.05 2.78
C LEU A 528 -18.34 32.86 1.90
N LEU A 529 -19.32 32.24 1.22
CA LEU A 529 -19.08 31.12 0.31
C LEU A 529 -18.23 31.51 -0.92
N LYS A 530 -18.35 32.76 -1.38
CA LYS A 530 -17.50 33.27 -2.47
C LYS A 530 -16.06 33.48 -2.02
N ASP A 531 -15.88 34.02 -0.81
CA ASP A 531 -14.55 34.23 -0.24
C ASP A 531 -13.85 32.88 0.06
N GLU A 532 -14.60 31.88 0.57
CA GLU A 532 -14.10 30.51 0.76
C GLU A 532 -13.71 29.84 -0.56
N ASN A 533 -14.53 29.97 -1.61
CA ASN A 533 -14.20 29.42 -2.93
C ASN A 533 -12.94 30.07 -3.54
N ALA A 534 -12.79 31.40 -3.39
CA ALA A 534 -11.62 32.11 -3.89
C ALA A 534 -10.34 31.66 -3.17
N GLU A 535 -10.41 31.35 -1.88
CA GLU A 535 -9.28 30.85 -1.10
C GLU A 535 -8.91 29.41 -1.50
N LEU A 536 -9.90 28.55 -1.72
CA LEU A 536 -9.66 27.19 -2.22
C LEU A 536 -9.03 27.19 -3.63
N GLU A 537 -9.47 28.10 -4.51
CA GLU A 537 -8.86 28.26 -5.84
C GLU A 537 -7.39 28.71 -5.75
N ARG A 538 -7.05 29.63 -4.83
CA ARG A 538 -5.66 30.00 -4.57
C ARG A 538 -4.83 28.82 -4.10
N GLN A 539 -5.32 28.05 -3.12
CA GLN A 539 -4.61 26.87 -2.62
C GLN A 539 -4.42 25.80 -3.70
N CYS A 540 -5.40 25.62 -4.58
CA CYS A 540 -5.27 24.73 -5.75
C CYS A 540 -4.17 25.22 -6.70
N ASN A 541 -4.14 26.51 -7.02
CA ASN A 541 -3.13 27.10 -7.89
C ASN A 541 -1.71 27.02 -7.29
N ASP A 542 -1.57 27.25 -5.99
CA ASP A 542 -0.28 27.14 -5.29
C ASP A 542 0.23 25.70 -5.28
N LYS A 543 -0.65 24.72 -5.03
CA LYS A 543 -0.31 23.29 -5.14
C LYS A 543 0.05 22.91 -6.58
N GLN A 544 -0.63 23.45 -7.57
CA GLN A 544 -0.32 23.23 -8.99
C GLN A 544 1.09 23.77 -9.32
N ALA A 545 1.45 24.96 -8.84
CA ALA A 545 2.76 25.55 -9.01
C ALA A 545 3.86 24.72 -8.29
N LEU A 546 3.56 24.18 -7.11
CA LEU A 546 4.46 23.28 -6.39
C LEU A 546 4.69 21.96 -7.16
N ILE A 547 3.64 21.42 -7.80
CA ILE A 547 3.74 20.24 -8.66
C ILE A 547 4.63 20.53 -9.88
N GLU A 548 4.49 21.69 -10.52
CA GLU A 548 5.33 22.02 -11.68
C GLU A 548 6.79 22.26 -11.29
N THR A 549 7.05 22.94 -10.17
CA THR A 549 8.43 23.13 -9.67
C THR A 549 9.09 21.80 -9.28
N THR A 550 8.35 20.88 -8.66
CA THR A 550 8.87 19.54 -8.34
C THR A 550 9.11 18.69 -9.59
N LYS A 551 8.23 18.75 -10.60
CA LYS A 551 8.48 18.12 -11.91
C LYS A 551 9.74 18.66 -12.58
N MET A 552 9.99 19.97 -12.51
CA MET A 552 11.21 20.58 -13.06
C MET A 552 12.46 20.11 -12.32
N LYS A 553 12.44 20.05 -10.98
CA LYS A 553 13.54 19.49 -10.18
C LYS A 553 13.80 18.02 -10.50
N LEU A 554 12.75 17.23 -10.70
CA LEU A 554 12.85 15.81 -11.05
C LEU A 554 13.45 15.62 -12.46
N LYS A 555 13.06 16.46 -13.42
CA LYS A 555 13.69 16.50 -14.75
C LYS A 555 15.17 16.88 -14.66
N ALA A 556 15.53 17.87 -13.85
CA ALA A 556 16.92 18.28 -13.66
C ALA A 556 17.76 17.14 -13.04
N ALA A 557 17.27 16.49 -11.99
CA ALA A 557 17.92 15.32 -11.39
C ALA A 557 18.07 14.14 -12.38
N MET A 558 17.06 13.92 -13.23
CA MET A 558 17.16 12.92 -14.31
C MET A 558 18.24 13.29 -15.35
N PHE A 559 18.42 14.57 -15.65
CA PHE A 559 19.49 15.02 -16.54
C PHE A 559 20.87 14.87 -15.89
N GLU A 560 21.00 15.17 -14.60
CA GLU A 560 22.24 14.96 -13.84
C GLU A 560 22.60 13.48 -13.75
N LEU A 561 21.64 12.59 -13.46
CA LEU A 561 21.86 11.14 -13.46
C LEU A 561 22.28 10.63 -14.85
N LYS A 562 21.67 11.15 -15.93
CA LYS A 562 22.11 10.82 -17.29
C LYS A 562 23.52 11.32 -17.57
N ALA A 563 23.89 12.51 -17.11
CA ALA A 563 25.23 13.05 -17.26
C ALA A 563 26.27 12.23 -16.47
N TYR A 564 25.95 11.83 -15.24
CA TYR A 564 26.78 10.93 -14.43
C TYR A 564 26.98 9.57 -15.11
N ASN A 565 25.90 8.94 -15.60
CA ASN A 565 26.00 7.67 -16.32
C ASN A 565 26.82 7.80 -17.63
N CYS A 566 26.79 8.98 -18.27
CA CYS A 566 27.63 9.26 -19.44
C CYS A 566 29.11 9.51 -19.07
N LEU A 567 29.40 10.00 -17.86
CA LEU A 567 30.76 10.17 -17.35
C LEU A 567 31.37 8.83 -16.90
N GLU A 568 30.61 7.99 -16.17
CA GLU A 568 31.03 6.62 -15.85
C GLU A 568 31.29 5.79 -17.11
N ALA A 569 30.49 5.97 -18.15
CA ALA A 569 30.71 5.30 -19.44
C ALA A 569 32.00 5.76 -20.16
N ARG A 570 32.53 6.96 -19.86
CA ARG A 570 33.80 7.45 -20.38
C ARG A 570 34.99 6.91 -19.60
N ASP A 571 34.88 6.80 -18.28
CA ASP A 571 35.94 6.30 -17.40
C ASP A 571 36.19 4.79 -17.53
N HIS A 572 35.27 4.05 -18.16
CA HIS A 572 35.42 2.63 -18.49
C HIS A 572 35.95 2.31 -19.90
N THR A 573 36.50 3.29 -20.62
CA THR A 573 37.22 3.01 -21.88
C THR A 573 38.72 2.85 -21.65
N PRO A 574 39.32 1.66 -21.90
CA PRO A 574 40.77 1.50 -21.77
C PRO A 574 41.49 2.21 -22.92
N LYS A 575 42.57 2.91 -22.56
CA LYS A 575 43.53 3.54 -23.47
C LYS A 575 43.88 2.62 -24.65
N SER A 576 43.50 3.02 -25.86
CA SER A 576 44.06 2.49 -27.11
C SER A 576 44.66 3.63 -27.93
N VAL A 577 45.87 3.37 -28.38
CA VAL A 577 46.83 4.25 -29.03
C VAL A 577 46.60 4.24 -30.55
N LYS A 578 46.83 5.41 -31.18
CA LYS A 578 47.01 5.69 -32.63
C LYS A 578 45.77 5.58 -33.55
N ALA A 579 45.41 6.69 -34.19
CA ALA A 579 45.83 6.98 -35.57
C ALA A 579 45.33 8.35 -36.05
N LYS A 580 46.22 9.10 -36.72
CA LYS A 580 45.93 10.28 -37.53
C LYS A 580 44.97 9.91 -38.67
N GLY A 581 44.01 10.77 -38.99
CA GLY A 581 43.17 10.61 -40.18
C GLY A 581 42.07 11.66 -40.32
N THR A 582 42.43 12.81 -40.90
CA THR A 582 41.67 13.60 -41.89
C THR A 582 40.14 13.68 -41.80
N GLU A 583 39.66 14.92 -41.61
CA GLU A 583 38.30 15.37 -41.98
C GLU A 583 37.92 14.96 -43.42
N PRO A 584 36.62 14.80 -43.70
CA PRO A 584 36.02 15.83 -44.55
C PRO A 584 34.62 16.28 -44.10
N ARG A 585 34.43 17.60 -44.23
CA ARG A 585 33.15 18.29 -44.31
C ARG A 585 32.20 17.62 -45.31
N SER A 586 30.98 17.31 -44.89
CA SER A 586 29.82 17.22 -45.79
C SER A 586 28.69 18.09 -45.26
N ARG A 587 28.54 19.25 -45.91
CA ARG A 587 27.32 20.05 -45.91
C ARG A 587 26.20 19.21 -46.52
N THR A 588 25.07 19.08 -45.84
CA THR A 588 23.80 18.77 -46.49
C THR A 588 22.78 19.84 -46.14
N ASN A 589 22.53 20.68 -47.14
CA ASN A 589 21.33 21.48 -47.28
C ASN A 589 20.09 20.59 -47.12
N LYS A 590 19.09 21.05 -46.37
CA LYS A 590 17.68 20.75 -46.66
C LYS A 590 16.79 21.93 -46.24
N THR A 591 16.52 22.77 -47.21
CA THR A 591 15.27 23.51 -47.38
C THR A 591 14.13 22.54 -47.65
N LYS A 592 13.13 22.50 -46.76
CA LYS A 592 11.70 22.74 -47.03
C LYS A 592 10.91 22.64 -45.74
#